data_AF-A0A1Z9NN31-F1
#
_entry.id   AF-A0A1Z9NN31-F1
#
_cell.length_a   1.000
_cell.length_b   1.000
_cell.length_c   1.000
_cell.angle_alpha   90.00
_cell.angle_beta   90.00
_cell.angle_gamma   90.00
#
_symmetry.space_group_name_H-M   'P 1'
#
loop_
_entity.id
_entity.type
_entity.pdbx_description
1 polymer ?
#
loop_
_entity_poly.entity_id
_entity_poly.type
_entity_poly.pdbx_seq_one_letter_code
_entity_poly.pdbx_strand_id
1 'polypeptide(L)'
;GQSLSKLANSCIDISDGLLGDLNHICEESKLAAEVYLEAMPIIGNYKNALTWGDDYQLCFTLKATKVEQLYKIAKTHKIKISEIGKVKKGKGISVLSKGKKITIKKAGYNHFNG
;
A
#
# COMPACT_ATOMS: atom_id res chain seq x y z
N GLY A 1 -6.57 3.89 -15.83
CA GLY A 1 -7.55 4.74 -15.12
C GLY A 1 -8.92 4.10 -15.00
N GLN A 2 -9.73 4.13 -16.08
CA GLN A 2 -11.17 3.80 -16.02
C GLN A 2 -11.55 2.36 -15.59
N SER A 3 -10.71 1.36 -15.84
CA SER A 3 -10.99 -0.03 -15.42
C SER A 3 -10.68 -0.28 -13.93
N LEU A 4 -9.74 0.47 -13.36
CA LEU A 4 -9.34 0.36 -11.96
C LEU A 4 -10.36 1.05 -11.04
N SER A 5 -10.93 2.19 -11.48
CA SER A 5 -11.92 2.96 -10.71
C SER A 5 -13.23 2.20 -10.45
N LYS A 6 -13.58 1.21 -11.29
CA LYS A 6 -14.77 0.35 -11.06
C LYS A 6 -14.54 -0.76 -10.03
N LEU A 7 -13.29 -1.02 -9.67
CA LEU A 7 -12.91 -2.17 -8.83
C LEU A 7 -12.29 -1.76 -7.50
N ALA A 8 -11.44 -0.73 -7.50
CA ALA A 8 -10.78 -0.21 -6.33
C ALA A 8 -11.79 0.47 -5.38
N ASN A 9 -11.69 0.16 -4.09
CA ASN A 9 -12.44 0.85 -3.04
C ASN A 9 -11.82 2.21 -2.70
N SER A 10 -10.50 2.34 -2.87
CA SER A 10 -9.73 3.57 -2.71
C SER A 10 -8.46 3.47 -3.57
N CYS A 11 -7.93 4.58 -4.05
CA CYS A 11 -6.68 4.62 -4.82
C CYS A 11 -5.90 5.88 -4.43
N ILE A 12 -4.60 5.75 -4.19
CA ILE A 12 -3.68 6.85 -3.89
C ILE A 12 -2.42 6.71 -4.74
N ASP A 13 -1.89 7.84 -5.17
CA ASP A 13 -0.57 7.95 -5.78
C ASP A 13 0.44 8.05 -4.64
N ILE A 14 1.49 7.21 -4.66
CA ILE A 14 2.50 7.22 -3.61
C ILE A 14 3.51 8.32 -3.93
N SER A 15 3.39 9.47 -3.26
CA SER A 15 4.32 10.60 -3.41
C SER A 15 5.16 10.87 -2.17
N ASP A 16 4.64 10.55 -0.97
CA ASP A 16 5.32 10.83 0.31
C ASP A 16 5.84 9.54 1.00
N GLY A 17 5.75 8.42 0.28
CA GLY A 17 6.12 7.08 0.73
C GLY A 17 4.90 6.27 1.18
N LEU A 18 4.90 4.97 0.84
CA LEU A 18 3.75 4.08 0.98
C LEU A 18 3.10 4.13 2.37
N LEU A 19 3.90 4.21 3.43
CA LEU A 19 3.38 4.20 4.80
C LEU A 19 2.65 5.49 5.17
N GLY A 20 3.03 6.64 4.61
CA GLY A 20 2.34 7.91 4.83
C GLY A 20 0.98 7.90 4.15
N ASP A 21 0.98 7.64 2.84
CA ASP A 21 -0.22 7.64 2.01
C ASP A 21 -1.24 6.58 2.43
N LEU A 22 -0.77 5.37 2.76
CA LEU A 22 -1.64 4.31 3.28
C LEU A 22 -2.24 4.68 4.65
N ASN A 23 -1.55 5.48 5.46
CA ASN A 23 -2.03 5.85 6.79
C ASN A 23 -3.21 6.80 6.66
N HIS A 24 -3.12 7.76 5.73
CA HIS A 24 -4.22 8.65 5.40
C HIS A 24 -5.47 7.88 4.94
N ILE A 25 -5.33 6.89 4.06
CA ILE A 25 -6.46 6.02 3.67
C ILE A 25 -7.05 5.31 4.90
N CYS A 26 -6.19 4.73 5.75
CA CYS A 26 -6.61 3.97 6.91
C CYS A 26 -7.35 4.83 7.96
N GLU A 27 -6.88 6.04 8.22
CA GLU A 27 -7.50 6.97 9.16
C GLU A 27 -8.89 7.40 8.70
N GLU A 28 -9.02 7.85 7.45
CA GLU A 28 -10.30 8.25 6.85
C GLU A 28 -11.29 7.09 6.75
N SER A 29 -10.78 5.88 6.46
CA SER A 29 -11.61 4.68 6.32
C SER A 29 -11.90 3.96 7.65
N LYS A 30 -11.29 4.38 8.76
CA LYS A 30 -11.33 3.67 10.07
C LYS A 30 -10.89 2.21 9.97
N LEU A 31 -9.84 1.97 9.20
CA LEU A 31 -9.22 0.67 8.98
C LEU A 31 -7.77 0.67 9.48
N ALA A 32 -7.23 -0.52 9.71
CA ALA A 32 -5.81 -0.76 9.91
C ALA A 32 -5.26 -1.52 8.70
N ALA A 33 -4.02 -1.26 8.33
CA ALA A 33 -3.31 -2.00 7.29
C ALA A 33 -2.16 -2.85 7.85
N GLU A 34 -2.01 -4.04 7.30
CA GLU A 34 -0.85 -4.90 7.48
C GLU A 34 -0.11 -4.99 6.14
N VAL A 35 1.15 -4.55 6.12
CA VAL A 35 2.02 -4.57 4.93
C VAL A 35 3.06 -5.66 5.09
N TYR A 36 3.17 -6.56 4.11
CA TYR A 36 4.17 -7.62 4.07
C TYR A 36 5.39 -7.16 3.28
N LEU A 37 6.53 -7.05 3.97
CA LEU A 37 7.76 -6.52 3.37
C LEU A 37 8.25 -7.38 2.19
N GLU A 38 8.14 -8.69 2.32
CA GLU A 38 8.59 -9.66 1.31
C GLU A 38 7.73 -9.64 0.04
N ALA A 39 6.50 -9.12 0.12
CA ALA A 39 5.60 -9.02 -1.02
C ALA A 39 5.78 -7.71 -1.81
N MET A 40 6.55 -6.76 -1.26
CA MET A 40 6.76 -5.48 -1.91
C MET A 40 7.65 -5.62 -3.15
N PRO A 41 7.26 -5.04 -4.30
CA PRO A 41 8.04 -5.11 -5.54
C PRO A 41 9.21 -4.09 -5.53
N ILE A 42 10.02 -4.09 -4.48
CA ILE A 42 11.13 -3.16 -4.32
C ILE A 42 12.40 -3.77 -4.91
N ILE A 43 13.09 -3.01 -5.77
CA ILE A 43 14.45 -3.30 -6.21
C ILE A 43 15.37 -2.34 -5.44
N GLY A 44 16.00 -2.81 -4.35
CA GLY A 44 16.94 -2.01 -3.56
C GLY A 44 16.58 -1.89 -2.06
N ASN A 45 16.93 -0.75 -1.44
CA ASN A 45 16.75 -0.54 0.00
C ASN A 45 15.29 -0.27 0.36
N TYR A 46 14.63 -1.24 1.00
CA TYR A 46 13.23 -1.14 1.40
C TYR A 46 12.91 0.03 2.33
N LYS A 47 13.89 0.54 3.10
CA LYS A 47 13.67 1.71 3.96
C LYS A 47 13.34 2.94 3.13
N ASN A 48 14.05 3.13 2.02
CA ASN A 48 13.82 4.27 1.13
C ASN A 48 12.50 4.10 0.37
N ALA A 49 12.22 2.91 -0.18
CA ALA A 49 10.94 2.67 -0.87
C ALA A 49 9.71 2.86 0.04
N LEU A 50 9.84 2.60 1.34
CA LEU A 50 8.77 2.80 2.32
C LEU A 50 8.61 4.26 2.78
N THR A 51 9.62 5.12 2.60
CA THR A 51 9.64 6.47 3.20
C THR A 51 10.04 7.63 2.28
N TRP A 52 10.51 7.39 1.06
CA TRP A 52 11.05 8.44 0.16
C TRP A 52 10.22 8.70 -1.11
N GLY A 53 9.21 7.88 -1.43
CA GLY A 53 8.09 8.32 -2.28
C GLY A 53 8.37 8.63 -3.76
N ASP A 54 9.46 8.15 -4.38
CA ASP A 54 9.85 8.54 -5.75
C ASP A 54 9.44 7.52 -6.85
N ASP A 55 8.64 6.50 -6.50
CA ASP A 55 8.33 5.37 -7.37
C ASP A 55 6.99 5.50 -8.15
N TYR A 56 6.20 6.56 -7.92
CA TYR A 56 4.90 6.85 -8.59
C TYR A 56 4.02 5.60 -8.80
N GLN A 57 3.92 4.73 -7.79
CA GLN A 57 3.09 3.52 -7.87
C GLN A 57 1.72 3.76 -7.28
N LEU A 58 0.70 3.17 -7.91
CA LEU A 58 -0.67 3.23 -7.42
C LEU A 58 -0.88 2.22 -6.29
N CYS A 59 -1.18 2.70 -5.09
CA CYS A 59 -1.70 1.86 -4.01
C CYS A 59 -3.23 1.91 -4.00
N PHE A 60 -3.88 0.75 -3.89
CA PHE A 60 -5.34 0.68 -3.81
C PHE A 60 -5.79 -0.49 -2.94
N THR A 61 -6.98 -0.34 -2.34
CA THR A 61 -7.63 -1.43 -1.60
C THR A 61 -8.74 -2.03 -2.45
N LEU A 62 -8.96 -3.34 -2.31
CA LEU A 62 -9.97 -4.07 -3.07
C LEU A 62 -10.52 -5.22 -2.21
N LYS A 63 -11.84 -5.45 -2.31
CA LYS A 63 -12.48 -6.60 -1.66
C LYS A 63 -11.88 -7.91 -2.18
N ALA A 64 -11.64 -8.88 -1.30
CA ALA A 64 -11.09 -10.19 -1.65
C ALA A 64 -11.83 -10.88 -2.81
N THR A 65 -13.15 -10.72 -2.88
CA THR A 65 -13.99 -11.29 -3.95
C THR A 65 -13.73 -10.73 -5.35
N LYS A 66 -13.03 -9.59 -5.47
CA LYS A 66 -12.70 -8.97 -6.76
C LYS A 66 -11.25 -9.24 -7.21
N VAL A 67 -10.46 -9.99 -6.44
CA VAL A 67 -9.03 -10.19 -6.70
C VAL A 67 -8.79 -10.93 -8.01
N GLU A 68 -9.59 -11.95 -8.31
CA GLU A 68 -9.49 -12.67 -9.58
C GLU A 68 -9.79 -11.77 -10.79
N GLN A 69 -10.78 -10.87 -10.67
CA GLN A 69 -11.13 -9.94 -11.72
C GLN A 69 -10.00 -8.92 -11.95
N LEU A 70 -9.35 -8.48 -10.88
CA LEU A 70 -8.17 -7.62 -10.95
C LEU A 70 -7.03 -8.29 -11.71
N TYR A 71 -6.70 -9.56 -11.39
CA TYR A 71 -5.63 -10.28 -12.09
C TYR A 71 -5.93 -10.50 -13.57
N LYS A 72 -7.21 -10.73 -13.94
CA LYS A 72 -7.61 -10.80 -15.36
C LYS A 72 -7.33 -9.48 -16.09
N ILE A 73 -7.71 -8.35 -15.50
CA ILE A 73 -7.46 -7.01 -16.08
C ILE A 73 -5.96 -6.73 -16.17
N ALA A 74 -5.22 -7.04 -15.10
CA ALA A 74 -3.77 -6.86 -15.05
C ALA A 74 -3.07 -7.61 -16.19
N LYS A 75 -3.46 -8.88 -16.41
CA LYS A 75 -2.93 -9.71 -17.50
C LYS A 75 -3.25 -9.11 -18.87
N THR A 76 -4.49 -8.69 -19.10
CA THR A 76 -4.91 -8.07 -20.36
C THR A 76 -4.10 -6.81 -20.69
N HIS A 77 -3.84 -5.98 -19.69
CA HIS A 77 -3.08 -4.73 -19.86
C HIS A 77 -1.57 -4.88 -19.64
N LYS A 78 -1.08 -6.10 -19.38
CA LYS A 78 0.33 -6.39 -19.05
C LYS A 78 0.87 -5.54 -17.89
N ILE A 79 0.02 -5.27 -16.90
CA ILE A 79 0.37 -4.53 -15.68
C ILE A 79 0.80 -5.52 -14.62
N LYS A 80 1.94 -5.28 -13.98
CA LYS A 80 2.37 -6.05 -12.82
C LYS A 80 1.63 -5.55 -11.58
N ILE A 81 1.01 -6.47 -10.84
CA ILE A 81 0.34 -6.18 -9.57
C ILE A 81 0.99 -7.02 -8.49
N SER A 82 1.27 -6.39 -7.34
CA SER A 82 1.75 -7.06 -6.15
C SER A 82 0.74 -6.89 -5.02
N GLU A 83 0.24 -8.00 -4.48
CA GLU A 83 -0.54 -7.97 -3.23
C GLU A 83 0.43 -7.79 -2.06
N ILE A 84 0.53 -6.55 -1.56
CA ILE A 84 1.52 -6.20 -0.53
C ILE A 84 1.00 -6.28 0.90
N GLY A 85 -0.25 -6.70 1.11
CA GLY A 85 -0.86 -6.59 2.44
C GLY A 85 -2.36 -6.79 2.48
N LYS A 86 -2.93 -6.54 3.66
CA LYS A 86 -4.37 -6.63 3.92
C LYS A 86 -4.84 -5.48 4.79
N VAL A 87 -6.11 -5.12 4.66
CA VAL A 87 -6.77 -4.15 5.53
C VAL A 87 -7.82 -4.84 6.40
N LYS A 88 -7.97 -4.36 7.64
CA LYS A 88 -8.95 -4.86 8.61
C LYS A 88 -9.55 -3.71 9.41
N LYS A 89 -10.65 -3.96 10.12
CA LYS A 89 -11.21 -2.97 11.05
C LYS A 89 -10.19 -2.64 12.15
N GLY A 90 -9.93 -1.36 12.39
CA GLY A 90 -8.91 -0.93 13.35
C GLY A 90 -8.35 0.45 13.01
N LYS A 91 -7.17 0.76 13.56
CA LYS A 91 -6.41 1.97 13.23
C LYS A 91 -4.92 1.65 13.11
N GLY A 92 -4.22 2.45 12.30
CA GLY A 92 -2.77 2.43 12.14
C GLY A 92 -2.24 1.36 11.17
N ILE A 93 -0.93 1.38 10.99
CA ILE A 93 -0.22 0.48 10.07
C ILE A 93 0.74 -0.42 10.84
N SER A 94 0.83 -1.68 10.43
CA SER A 94 1.88 -2.59 10.86
C SER A 94 2.62 -3.13 9.65
N VAL A 95 3.95 -3.03 9.69
CA VAL A 95 4.82 -3.70 8.71
C VAL A 95 5.25 -5.03 9.30
N LEU A 96 5.05 -6.09 8.54
CA LEU A 96 5.44 -7.46 8.87
C LEU A 96 6.62 -7.86 7.99
N SER A 97 7.64 -8.43 8.59
CA SER A 97 8.70 -9.15 7.89
C SER A 97 8.82 -10.55 8.46
N LYS A 98 8.77 -11.56 7.59
CA LYS A 98 8.78 -12.98 7.94
C LYS A 98 7.72 -13.31 9.02
N GLY A 99 6.55 -12.68 8.90
CA GLY A 99 5.43 -12.82 9.84
C GLY A 99 5.60 -12.10 11.18
N LYS A 100 6.70 -11.38 11.42
CA LYS A 100 6.94 -10.60 12.64
C LYS A 100 6.77 -9.12 12.40
N LYS A 101 6.12 -8.42 13.33
CA LYS A 101 6.01 -6.95 13.28
C LYS A 101 7.39 -6.33 13.44
N ILE A 102 7.75 -5.47 12.50
CA ILE A 102 8.97 -4.67 12.56
C ILE A 102 8.63 -3.20 12.79
N THR A 103 9.45 -2.53 13.59
CA THR A 103 9.35 -1.09 13.78
C THR A 103 10.17 -0.41 12.70
N ILE A 104 9.49 0.29 11.79
CA ILE A 104 10.17 1.17 10.85
C ILE A 104 10.29 2.52 11.53
N LYS A 105 11.51 2.85 11.97
CA LYS A 105 11.83 4.21 12.40
C LYS A 105 11.79 5.08 11.15
N LYS A 106 10.79 5.96 11.07
CA LYS A 106 10.58 6.92 9.96
C LYS A 106 11.90 7.65 9.66
N ALA A 107 12.35 7.60 8.40
CA ALA A 107 13.34 8.51 7.84
C ALA A 107 12.67 9.17 6.62
N GLY A 108 11.71 10.05 6.88
CA GLY A 108 10.87 10.66 5.84
C GLY A 108 9.76 11.50 6.48
N TYR A 109 9.95 12.81 6.38
CA TYR A 109 9.07 13.95 6.70
C TYR A 109 8.01 13.77 7.81
N ASN A 110 8.29 14.43 8.95
CA ASN A 110 7.29 14.80 9.95
C ASN A 110 6.62 16.09 9.49
N HIS A 111 5.36 16.02 9.06
CA HIS A 111 4.48 17.19 8.97
C HIS A 111 3.52 17.32 10.18
N PHE A 112 3.73 16.53 11.23
CA PHE A 112 2.83 16.51 12.38
C PHE A 112 3.61 16.69 13.69
N ASN A 113 4.08 17.92 13.91
CA ASN A 113 4.00 18.55 15.21
C ASN A 113 2.99 19.70 15.09
N GLY A 114 1.81 19.46 15.63
CA GLY A 114 0.69 20.38 15.76
C GLY A 114 -0.39 19.71 16.59
#